data_AF-A0A817HAN3-F1
#
_entry.id   AF-A0A817HAN3-F1
#
_cell.length_a   1.000
_cell.length_b   1.000
_cell.length_c   1.000
_cell.angle_alpha   90.00
_cell.angle_beta   90.00
_cell.angle_gamma   90.00
#
_symmetry.space_group_name_H-M   'P 1'
#
loop_
_entity.id
_entity.type
_entity.pdbx_description
1 polymer ?
#
loop_
_entity_poly.entity_id
_entity_poly.type
_entity_poly.pdbx_seq_one_letter_code
_entity_poly.pdbx_strand_id
1 'polypeptide(L)'
;MVVGEIILRSTDKAKTVELEGRVHSISGDLVDKVTALWCALDRAHFSVARTLINLGKADVNHGPLHPLLIDATIRGRLDIVEFLVENDYADINETKTNDENKSNCLIIAASHGHTQIIEYLIKKNVELESKTCVDENTALAVAAIGGHLESLRLLYMTGASSNMGNHTKKTPIALAAENNQLDVVNFLLEQNHDHATFDDLELGVALHILSHKGTEEYKPEWVIQILRHSFIKRTQLNISKIIAESIAVYNFQKECQSIDELDQIQHNADRLYIEALLIQERILVLRKDESLFTLLFEQTNELIGKGEFDRCLDLTLHIFHLCQQFEVHNCHQQFFWVFYTMFNSKMPIPVDRFWETCDLVFKPSQENSNDFHKRDARYLLATAGKV
;
A
#
# COMPACT_ATOMS: atom_id res chain seq x y z
N MET A 1 34.38 -37.18 -6.97
CA MET A 1 34.54 -38.64 -7.05
C MET A 1 33.93 -39.34 -5.84
N VAL A 2 34.31 -38.98 -4.61
CA VAL A 2 33.82 -39.61 -3.35
C VAL A 2 32.29 -39.57 -3.19
N VAL A 3 31.64 -38.41 -3.39
CA VAL A 3 30.17 -38.30 -3.24
C VAL A 3 29.40 -39.19 -4.22
N GLY A 4 29.84 -39.25 -5.48
CA GLY A 4 29.22 -40.11 -6.49
C GLY A 4 29.34 -41.59 -6.15
N GLU A 5 30.50 -42.03 -5.64
CA GLU A 5 30.68 -43.41 -5.18
C GLU A 5 29.80 -43.75 -3.97
N ILE A 6 29.65 -42.84 -3.02
CA ILE A 6 28.76 -43.01 -1.85
C ILE A 6 27.31 -43.19 -2.32
N ILE A 7 26.82 -42.33 -3.22
CA ILE A 7 25.46 -42.42 -3.77
C ILE A 7 25.27 -43.72 -4.55
N LEU A 8 26.23 -44.13 -5.38
CA LEU A 8 26.14 -45.36 -6.17
C LEU A 8 26.12 -46.63 -5.32
N ARG A 9 26.79 -46.62 -4.16
CA ARG A 9 26.81 -47.75 -3.22
C ARG A 9 25.63 -47.76 -2.24
N SER A 10 24.85 -46.69 -2.17
CA SER A 10 23.71 -46.62 -1.28
C SER A 10 22.53 -47.46 -1.78
N THR A 11 21.88 -48.18 -0.86
CA THR A 11 20.68 -48.97 -1.14
C THR A 11 19.44 -48.09 -1.34
N ASP A 12 19.43 -46.88 -0.77
CA ASP A 12 18.36 -45.90 -0.91
C ASP A 12 18.96 -44.51 -1.14
N LYS A 13 19.08 -44.14 -2.42
CA LYS A 13 19.72 -42.90 -2.85
C LYS A 13 18.96 -41.67 -2.36
N ALA A 14 17.63 -41.69 -2.47
CA ALA A 14 16.77 -40.57 -2.07
C ALA A 14 16.94 -40.29 -0.57
N LYS A 15 16.83 -41.34 0.26
CA LYS A 15 17.05 -41.19 1.71
C LYS A 15 18.47 -40.72 2.04
N THR A 16 19.47 -41.02 1.21
CA THR A 16 20.86 -40.60 1.47
C THR A 16 21.09 -39.11 1.19
N VAL A 17 20.44 -38.57 0.16
CA VAL A 17 20.62 -37.15 -0.24
C VAL A 17 19.69 -36.20 0.49
N GLU A 18 18.52 -36.67 0.93
CA GLU A 18 17.52 -35.89 1.68
C GLU A 18 17.68 -35.97 3.21
N LEU A 19 18.84 -36.44 3.70
CA LEU A 19 19.09 -36.36 5.15
C LEU A 19 19.23 -34.90 5.57
N GLU A 20 18.33 -34.50 6.46
CA GLU A 20 18.37 -33.20 7.10
C GLU A 20 19.41 -33.15 8.23
N GLY A 21 20.13 -32.04 8.28
CA GLY A 21 21.09 -31.74 9.34
C GLY A 21 20.98 -30.32 9.84
N ARG A 22 21.92 -29.97 10.73
CA ARG A 22 22.11 -28.63 11.27
C ARG A 22 23.55 -28.20 11.01
N VAL A 23 23.75 -27.09 10.31
CA VAL A 23 25.09 -26.59 9.94
C VAL A 23 25.16 -25.06 10.04
N HIS A 24 26.36 -24.52 10.15
CA HIS A 24 26.57 -23.09 9.95
C HIS A 24 26.65 -22.80 8.44
N SER A 25 25.88 -21.81 7.99
CA SER A 25 25.97 -21.25 6.64
C SER A 25 27.32 -20.57 6.42
N ILE A 26 27.61 -20.20 5.17
CA ILE A 26 28.80 -19.40 4.86
C ILE A 26 28.77 -18.01 5.52
N SER A 27 27.57 -17.48 5.84
CA SER A 27 27.39 -16.24 6.61
C SER A 27 27.62 -16.41 8.12
N GLY A 28 27.76 -17.65 8.60
CA GLY A 28 27.96 -17.97 10.02
C GLY A 28 26.68 -18.23 10.80
N ASP A 29 25.51 -18.15 10.17
CA ASP A 29 24.23 -18.43 10.80
C ASP A 29 23.99 -19.92 10.95
N LEU A 30 23.44 -20.33 12.08
CA LEU A 30 23.07 -21.72 12.31
C LEU A 30 21.74 -22.03 11.61
N VAL A 31 21.78 -22.93 10.61
CA VAL A 31 20.63 -23.31 9.80
C VAL A 31 20.25 -24.76 10.09
N ASP A 32 18.96 -24.96 10.41
CA ASP A 32 18.34 -26.27 10.64
C ASP A 32 17.67 -26.81 9.37
N LYS A 33 17.42 -28.13 9.32
CA LYS A 33 16.79 -28.83 8.20
C LYS A 33 17.51 -28.67 6.85
N VAL A 34 18.83 -28.60 6.89
CA VAL A 34 19.64 -28.47 5.67
C VAL A 34 19.88 -29.81 5.01
N THR A 35 19.77 -29.86 3.68
CA THR A 35 20.14 -31.04 2.88
C THR A 35 21.61 -30.97 2.44
N ALA A 36 22.15 -32.10 1.97
CA ALA A 36 23.48 -32.13 1.37
C ALA A 36 23.56 -31.23 0.12
N LEU A 37 22.46 -31.12 -0.63
CA LEU A 37 22.37 -30.24 -1.80
C LEU A 37 22.46 -28.77 -1.39
N TRP A 38 21.69 -28.35 -0.39
CA TRP A 38 21.76 -26.98 0.13
C TRP A 38 23.19 -26.62 0.57
N CYS A 39 23.86 -27.51 1.33
CA CYS A 39 25.24 -27.27 1.78
C CYS A 39 26.25 -27.13 0.63
N ALA A 40 26.06 -27.91 -0.44
CA ALA A 40 26.89 -27.82 -1.64
C ALA A 40 26.69 -26.50 -2.37
N LEU A 41 25.44 -26.02 -2.49
CA LEU A 41 25.12 -24.73 -3.11
C LEU A 41 25.62 -23.55 -2.28
N ASP A 42 25.39 -23.55 -0.96
CA ASP A 42 25.84 -22.49 -0.04
C ASP A 42 27.36 -22.23 -0.17
N ARG A 43 28.13 -23.30 -0.37
CA ARG A 43 29.60 -23.30 -0.57
C ARG A 43 30.06 -23.20 -2.03
N ALA A 44 29.15 -22.97 -2.98
CA ALA A 44 29.41 -22.89 -4.43
C ALA A 44 30.12 -24.14 -5.00
N HIS A 45 29.88 -25.32 -4.40
CA HIS A 45 30.38 -26.60 -4.89
C HIS A 45 29.45 -27.19 -5.95
N PHE A 46 29.30 -26.48 -7.07
CA PHE A 46 28.36 -26.82 -8.15
C PHE A 46 28.58 -28.20 -8.77
N SER A 47 29.81 -28.71 -8.80
CA SER A 47 30.12 -30.08 -9.25
C SER A 47 29.53 -31.15 -8.33
N VAL A 48 29.51 -30.89 -7.02
CA VAL A 48 28.88 -31.75 -6.02
C VAL A 48 27.37 -31.64 -6.12
N ALA A 49 26.83 -30.42 -6.24
CA ALA A 49 25.40 -30.18 -6.42
C ALA A 49 24.85 -30.92 -7.66
N ARG A 50 25.55 -30.81 -8.81
CA ARG A 50 25.21 -31.55 -10.04
C ARG A 50 25.20 -33.07 -9.83
N THR A 51 26.15 -33.58 -9.05
CA THR A 51 26.22 -35.02 -8.72
C THR A 51 25.03 -35.43 -7.85
N LEU A 52 24.68 -34.64 -6.85
CA LEU A 52 23.54 -34.88 -5.95
C LEU A 52 22.21 -34.87 -6.71
N ILE A 53 22.00 -33.90 -7.60
CA ILE A 53 20.78 -33.81 -8.41
C ILE A 53 20.72 -34.95 -9.44
N ASN A 54 21.74 -35.09 -10.29
CA ASN A 54 21.66 -36.01 -11.43
C ASN A 54 21.76 -37.50 -11.04
N LEU A 55 22.61 -37.84 -10.05
CA LEU A 55 22.78 -39.24 -9.63
C LEU A 55 21.93 -39.59 -8.42
N GLY A 56 21.80 -38.64 -7.48
CA GLY A 56 21.09 -38.82 -6.22
C GLY A 56 19.60 -38.55 -6.31
N LYS A 57 19.13 -37.87 -7.36
CA LYS A 57 17.76 -37.35 -7.49
C LYS A 57 17.37 -36.43 -6.33
N ALA A 58 18.32 -35.62 -5.87
CA ALA A 58 18.07 -34.65 -4.81
C ALA A 58 16.96 -33.67 -5.21
N ASP A 59 16.02 -33.38 -4.31
CA ASP A 59 14.92 -32.45 -4.55
C ASP A 59 15.40 -31.01 -4.39
N VAL A 60 15.35 -30.28 -5.49
CA VAL A 60 15.73 -28.86 -5.57
C VAL A 60 14.76 -27.93 -4.84
N ASN A 61 13.57 -28.43 -4.50
CA ASN A 61 12.59 -27.71 -3.70
C ASN A 61 12.77 -27.95 -2.19
N HIS A 62 13.62 -28.90 -1.81
CA HIS A 62 13.93 -29.20 -0.40
C HIS A 62 15.05 -28.29 0.12
N GLY A 63 14.68 -27.03 0.38
CA GLY A 63 15.51 -26.13 1.18
C GLY A 63 15.05 -26.03 2.64
N PRO A 64 15.84 -25.39 3.50
CA PRO A 64 15.61 -25.37 4.95
C PRO A 64 14.31 -24.65 5.34
N LEU A 65 13.98 -23.56 4.64
CA LEU A 65 12.77 -22.77 4.83
C LEU A 65 11.96 -22.61 3.54
N HIS A 66 12.66 -22.40 2.43
CA HIS A 66 12.08 -22.18 1.10
C HIS A 66 12.78 -23.08 0.07
N PRO A 67 12.19 -23.31 -1.11
CA PRO A 67 12.90 -23.92 -2.23
C PRO A 67 14.25 -23.27 -2.48
N LEU A 68 15.22 -24.05 -2.99
CA LEU A 68 16.62 -23.58 -3.11
C LEU A 68 16.75 -22.34 -4.00
N LEU A 69 15.94 -22.23 -5.06
CA LEU A 69 15.91 -21.04 -5.92
C LEU A 69 15.47 -19.79 -5.17
N ILE A 70 14.45 -19.92 -4.30
CA ILE A 70 13.92 -18.82 -3.50
C ILE A 70 14.92 -18.41 -2.40
N ASP A 71 15.50 -19.38 -1.69
CA ASP A 71 16.55 -19.14 -0.69
C ASP A 71 17.77 -18.42 -1.31
N ALA A 72 18.22 -18.86 -2.50
CA ALA A 72 19.29 -18.19 -3.24
C ALA A 72 18.93 -16.75 -3.64
N THR A 73 17.67 -16.53 -4.06
CA THR A 73 17.17 -15.20 -4.44
C THR A 73 17.15 -14.26 -3.24
N ILE A 74 16.61 -14.70 -2.08
CA ILE A 74 16.59 -13.93 -0.82
C ILE A 74 18.02 -13.54 -0.41
N ARG A 75 18.95 -14.48 -0.50
CA ARG A 75 20.37 -14.30 -0.11
C ARG A 75 21.21 -13.52 -1.14
N GLY A 76 20.64 -13.12 -2.27
CA GLY A 76 21.39 -12.39 -3.31
C GLY A 76 22.45 -13.23 -4.03
N ARG A 77 22.31 -14.56 -4.01
CA ARG A 77 23.29 -15.50 -4.58
C ARG A 77 23.01 -15.77 -6.05
N LEU A 78 23.41 -14.83 -6.91
CA LEU A 78 23.25 -14.95 -8.38
C LEU A 78 23.88 -16.23 -8.92
N ASP A 79 25.05 -16.61 -8.40
CA ASP A 79 25.77 -17.82 -8.78
C ASP A 79 24.92 -19.11 -8.62
N ILE A 80 24.14 -19.18 -7.54
CA ILE A 80 23.23 -20.30 -7.28
C ILE A 80 21.98 -20.21 -8.16
N VAL A 81 21.43 -19.01 -8.36
CA VAL A 81 20.26 -18.78 -9.24
C VAL A 81 20.58 -19.18 -10.68
N GLU A 82 21.73 -18.74 -11.21
CA GLU A 82 22.22 -19.13 -12.53
C GLU A 82 22.40 -20.65 -12.62
N PHE A 83 23.07 -21.26 -11.65
CA PHE A 83 23.27 -22.71 -11.65
C PHE A 83 21.94 -23.50 -11.71
N LEU A 84 20.95 -23.12 -10.90
CA LEU A 84 19.67 -23.82 -10.85
C LEU A 84 18.83 -23.63 -12.12
N VAL A 85 18.83 -22.42 -12.67
CA VAL A 85 18.01 -22.07 -13.85
C VAL A 85 18.67 -22.55 -15.15
N GLU A 86 19.98 -22.37 -15.33
CA GLU A 86 20.68 -22.73 -16.58
C GLU A 86 20.81 -24.23 -16.80
N ASN A 87 20.71 -25.05 -15.74
CA ASN A 87 20.72 -26.50 -15.84
C ASN A 87 19.30 -27.11 -15.85
N ASP A 88 18.26 -26.29 -16.03
CA ASP A 88 16.85 -26.68 -16.02
C ASP A 88 16.42 -27.43 -14.74
N TYR A 89 17.08 -27.12 -13.62
CA TYR A 89 16.77 -27.75 -12.33
C TYR A 89 15.57 -27.10 -11.66
N ALA A 90 15.43 -25.78 -11.79
CA ALA A 90 14.31 -25.03 -11.23
C ALA A 90 13.70 -24.09 -12.28
N ASP A 91 12.37 -24.01 -12.31
CA ASP A 91 11.67 -23.02 -13.13
C ASP A 91 11.58 -21.70 -12.37
N ILE A 92 12.01 -20.63 -13.03
CA ILE A 92 12.07 -19.27 -12.50
C ILE A 92 10.68 -18.67 -12.28
N ASN A 93 9.68 -19.19 -13.00
CA ASN A 93 8.29 -18.76 -12.94
C ASN A 93 7.48 -19.59 -11.93
N GLU A 94 7.99 -20.73 -11.47
CA GLU A 94 7.27 -21.55 -10.50
C GLU A 94 7.43 -21.00 -9.08
N THR A 95 6.32 -20.50 -8.53
CA THR A 95 6.23 -20.08 -7.13
C THR A 95 5.82 -21.27 -6.24
N LYS A 96 6.71 -22.24 -6.06
CA LYS A 96 6.47 -23.38 -5.14
C LYS A 96 6.88 -23.04 -3.71
N THR A 97 6.34 -21.98 -3.14
CA THR A 97 6.51 -21.71 -1.71
C THR A 97 5.49 -22.51 -0.90
N ASN A 98 5.90 -23.00 0.28
CA ASN A 98 4.99 -23.70 1.20
C ASN A 98 3.95 -22.76 1.85
N ASP A 99 4.17 -21.45 1.74
CA ASP A 99 3.28 -20.42 2.25
C ASP A 99 2.30 -19.95 1.17
N GLU A 100 1.12 -19.52 1.61
CA GLU A 100 0.08 -18.83 0.81
C GLU A 100 0.61 -17.60 0.06
N ASN A 101 1.83 -17.16 0.41
CA ASN A 101 2.60 -16.10 -0.24
C ASN A 101 3.32 -16.55 -1.52
N LYS A 102 2.53 -16.85 -2.57
CA LYS A 102 3.06 -16.95 -3.94
C LYS A 102 3.69 -15.61 -4.34
N SER A 103 5.01 -15.52 -4.24
CA SER A 103 5.80 -14.41 -4.77
C SER A 103 6.84 -14.99 -5.72
N ASN A 104 6.97 -14.39 -6.91
CA ASN A 104 7.95 -14.84 -7.90
C ASN A 104 9.36 -14.35 -7.55
N CYS A 105 10.37 -14.95 -8.20
CA CYS A 105 11.77 -14.58 -7.96
C CYS A 105 12.04 -13.09 -8.23
N LEU A 106 11.31 -12.48 -9.18
CA LEU A 106 11.47 -11.07 -9.51
C LEU A 106 11.06 -10.14 -8.36
N ILE A 107 9.89 -10.38 -7.76
CA ILE A 107 9.41 -9.63 -6.60
C ILE A 107 10.37 -9.79 -5.41
N ILE A 108 10.86 -11.01 -5.16
CA ILE A 108 11.78 -11.29 -4.05
C ILE A 108 13.14 -10.60 -4.26
N ALA A 109 13.67 -10.63 -5.48
CA ALA A 109 14.90 -9.93 -5.81
C ALA A 109 14.71 -8.40 -5.69
N ALA A 110 13.55 -7.87 -6.12
CA ALA A 110 13.20 -6.48 -5.99
C ALA A 110 13.06 -6.03 -4.52
N SER A 111 12.47 -6.85 -3.65
CA SER A 111 12.29 -6.53 -2.22
C SER A 111 13.59 -6.45 -1.43
N HIS A 112 14.61 -7.18 -1.86
CA HIS A 112 15.93 -7.16 -1.25
C HIS A 112 16.94 -6.27 -2.00
N GLY A 113 16.54 -5.65 -3.11
CA GLY A 113 17.42 -4.77 -3.87
C GLY A 113 18.50 -5.50 -4.67
N HIS A 114 18.34 -6.79 -4.97
CA HIS A 114 19.33 -7.61 -5.68
C HIS A 114 19.32 -7.34 -7.19
N THR A 115 19.82 -6.16 -7.59
CA THR A 115 19.77 -5.67 -8.98
C THR A 115 20.40 -6.63 -9.99
N GLN A 116 21.49 -7.32 -9.63
CA GLN A 116 22.13 -8.31 -10.51
C GLN A 116 21.23 -9.52 -10.80
N ILE A 117 20.47 -9.98 -9.80
CA ILE A 117 19.49 -11.04 -10.01
C ILE A 117 18.36 -10.52 -10.88
N ILE A 118 17.81 -9.33 -10.60
CA ILE A 118 16.76 -8.72 -11.43
C ILE A 118 17.21 -8.63 -12.90
N GLU A 119 18.44 -8.18 -13.17
CA GLU A 119 19.00 -8.11 -14.52
C GLU A 119 19.04 -9.49 -15.20
N TYR A 120 19.48 -10.52 -14.47
CA TYR A 120 19.45 -11.90 -14.96
C TYR A 120 18.03 -12.39 -15.25
N LEU A 121 17.07 -12.14 -14.35
CA LEU A 121 15.67 -12.52 -14.51
C LEU A 121 15.02 -11.86 -15.73
N ILE A 122 15.29 -10.58 -15.96
CA ILE A 122 14.81 -9.85 -17.15
C ILE A 122 15.36 -10.48 -18.44
N LYS A 123 16.64 -10.89 -18.46
CA LYS A 123 17.23 -11.59 -19.62
C LYS A 123 16.57 -12.95 -19.89
N LYS A 124 15.92 -13.54 -18.90
CA LYS A 124 15.11 -14.78 -19.03
C LYS A 124 13.64 -14.51 -19.40
N ASN A 125 13.26 -13.27 -19.71
CA ASN A 125 11.91 -12.86 -20.10
C ASN A 125 10.83 -13.18 -19.06
N VAL A 126 11.12 -12.94 -17.77
CA VAL A 126 10.13 -13.09 -16.69
C VAL A 126 9.03 -12.04 -16.79
N GLU A 127 7.81 -12.40 -16.39
CA GLU A 127 6.67 -11.49 -16.31
C GLU A 127 6.91 -10.38 -15.27
N LEU A 128 6.91 -9.11 -15.73
CA LEU A 128 7.19 -7.95 -14.88
C LEU A 128 6.00 -7.53 -14.00
N GLU A 129 4.77 -7.76 -14.48
CA GLU A 129 3.52 -7.31 -13.86
C GLU A 129 2.88 -8.33 -12.92
N SER A 130 3.64 -9.38 -12.58
CA SER A 130 3.28 -10.29 -11.51
C SER A 130 3.04 -9.53 -10.21
N LYS A 131 2.07 -9.99 -9.42
CA LYS A 131 1.67 -9.37 -8.16
C LYS A 131 1.89 -10.29 -6.98
N THR A 132 2.27 -9.72 -5.83
CA THR A 132 2.23 -10.44 -4.54
C THR A 132 0.79 -10.85 -4.24
N CYS A 133 0.58 -12.00 -3.58
CA CYS A 133 -0.78 -12.47 -3.32
C CYS A 133 -1.57 -11.64 -2.28
N VAL A 134 -0.88 -11.01 -1.30
CA VAL A 134 -1.55 -10.29 -0.20
C VAL A 134 -1.87 -8.87 -0.65
N ASP A 135 -0.83 -8.08 -0.92
CA ASP A 135 -1.01 -6.65 -1.17
C ASP A 135 -1.22 -6.31 -2.65
N GLU A 136 -1.09 -7.28 -3.55
CA GLU A 136 -1.05 -7.08 -4.99
C GLU A 136 0.02 -6.10 -5.49
N ASN A 137 1.16 -6.00 -4.80
CA ASN A 137 2.29 -5.18 -5.22
C ASN A 137 3.06 -5.85 -6.37
N THR A 138 3.47 -5.06 -7.37
CA THR A 138 4.39 -5.48 -8.44
C THR A 138 5.86 -5.42 -7.97
N ALA A 139 6.78 -5.99 -8.76
CA ALA A 139 8.21 -5.88 -8.46
C ALA A 139 8.68 -4.42 -8.36
N LEU A 140 8.18 -3.53 -9.23
CA LEU A 140 8.51 -2.10 -9.20
C LEU A 140 7.96 -1.44 -7.93
N ALA A 141 6.73 -1.76 -7.52
CA ALA A 141 6.15 -1.26 -6.27
C ALA A 141 6.94 -1.71 -5.04
N VAL A 142 7.37 -2.97 -4.98
CA VAL A 142 8.14 -3.48 -3.84
C VAL A 142 9.57 -2.90 -3.80
N ALA A 143 10.21 -2.68 -4.94
CA ALA A 143 11.47 -1.92 -5.01
C ALA A 143 11.27 -0.47 -4.53
N ALA A 144 10.12 0.13 -4.83
CA ALA A 144 9.78 1.48 -4.40
C ALA A 144 9.61 1.59 -2.88
N ILE A 145 8.93 0.62 -2.24
CA ILE A 145 8.80 0.52 -0.77
C ILE A 145 10.18 0.42 -0.11
N GLY A 146 11.04 -0.48 -0.63
CA GLY A 146 12.36 -0.73 -0.06
C GLY A 146 13.40 0.35 -0.33
N GLY A 147 13.09 1.35 -1.17
CA GLY A 147 14.07 2.38 -1.57
C GLY A 147 15.17 1.86 -2.49
N HIS A 148 14.96 0.72 -3.14
CA HIS A 148 15.96 0.04 -3.97
C HIS A 148 16.06 0.69 -5.34
N LEU A 149 16.63 1.90 -5.37
CA LEU A 149 16.59 2.80 -6.50
C LEU A 149 17.19 2.21 -7.79
N GLU A 150 18.30 1.47 -7.71
CA GLU A 150 18.90 0.83 -8.90
C GLU A 150 18.02 -0.29 -9.46
N SER A 151 17.43 -1.10 -8.59
CA SER A 151 16.47 -2.13 -8.97
C SER A 151 15.22 -1.51 -9.60
N LEU A 152 14.71 -0.43 -9.03
CA LEU A 152 13.58 0.32 -9.55
C LEU A 152 13.87 0.94 -10.91
N ARG A 153 15.06 1.55 -11.09
CA ARG A 153 15.53 2.07 -12.38
C ARG A 153 15.53 0.99 -13.45
N LEU A 154 16.14 -0.15 -13.13
CA LEU A 154 16.24 -1.27 -14.06
C LEU A 154 14.86 -1.78 -14.48
N LEU A 155 13.96 -2.01 -13.50
CA LEU A 155 12.59 -2.45 -13.76
C LEU A 155 11.83 -1.42 -14.62
N TYR A 156 11.93 -0.14 -14.29
CA TYR A 156 11.30 0.94 -15.05
C TYR A 156 11.79 1.00 -16.50
N MET A 157 13.11 0.98 -16.71
CA MET A 157 13.71 1.00 -18.05
C MET A 157 13.34 -0.23 -18.90
N THR A 158 12.97 -1.34 -18.25
CA THR A 158 12.53 -2.57 -18.93
C THR A 158 11.04 -2.58 -19.26
N GLY A 159 10.32 -1.51 -18.91
CA GLY A 159 8.91 -1.33 -19.24
C GLY A 159 7.93 -1.78 -18.16
N ALA A 160 8.39 -2.03 -16.92
CA ALA A 160 7.49 -2.27 -15.81
C ALA A 160 6.65 -1.01 -15.53
N SER A 161 5.36 -1.19 -15.28
CA SER A 161 4.45 -0.08 -15.08
C SER A 161 4.68 0.64 -13.75
N SER A 162 4.80 1.96 -13.82
CA SER A 162 4.92 2.86 -12.67
C SER A 162 3.57 3.36 -12.12
N ASN A 163 2.45 3.06 -12.81
CA ASN A 163 1.12 3.53 -12.45
C ASN A 163 0.18 2.42 -11.96
N MET A 164 0.66 1.17 -11.91
CA MET A 164 -0.14 0.04 -11.45
C MET A 164 -0.38 0.14 -9.94
N GLY A 165 -1.65 0.32 -9.58
CA GLY A 165 -2.09 0.31 -8.20
C GLY A 165 -2.09 -1.10 -7.58
N ASN A 166 -1.76 -1.15 -6.30
CA ASN A 166 -1.90 -2.35 -5.48
C ASN A 166 -3.36 -2.58 -5.04
N HIS A 167 -3.65 -3.53 -4.14
CA HIS A 167 -5.02 -3.83 -3.70
C HIS A 167 -5.74 -2.61 -3.07
N THR A 168 -4.98 -1.71 -2.44
CA THR A 168 -5.45 -0.42 -1.90
C THR A 168 -5.39 0.73 -2.91
N LYS A 169 -5.20 0.43 -4.20
CA LYS A 169 -5.02 1.40 -5.30
C LYS A 169 -3.79 2.31 -5.16
N LYS A 170 -2.83 2.00 -4.28
CA LYS A 170 -1.60 2.78 -4.12
C LYS A 170 -0.64 2.48 -5.25
N THR A 171 -0.16 3.51 -5.94
CA THR A 171 0.85 3.40 -6.98
C THR A 171 2.25 3.36 -6.38
N PRO A 172 3.28 2.89 -7.13
CA PRO A 172 4.66 2.87 -6.67
C PRO A 172 5.18 4.19 -6.08
N ILE A 173 4.79 5.34 -6.65
CA ILE A 173 5.21 6.65 -6.13
C ILE A 173 4.56 6.96 -4.77
N ALA A 174 3.28 6.60 -4.58
CA ALA A 174 2.59 6.75 -3.31
C ALA A 174 3.24 5.88 -2.22
N LEU A 175 3.56 4.62 -2.56
CA LEU A 175 4.24 3.68 -1.66
C LEU A 175 5.65 4.14 -1.29
N ALA A 176 6.42 4.67 -2.25
CA ALA A 176 7.73 5.25 -1.98
C ALA A 176 7.64 6.43 -1.01
N ALA A 177 6.63 7.29 -1.19
CA ALA A 177 6.41 8.45 -0.33
C ALA A 177 6.04 8.05 1.10
N GLU A 178 5.12 7.09 1.28
CA GLU A 178 4.73 6.56 2.59
C GLU A 178 5.90 5.92 3.37
N ASN A 179 6.91 5.42 2.64
CA ASN A 179 8.12 4.81 3.19
C ASN A 179 9.33 5.76 3.21
N ASN A 180 9.12 7.07 2.97
CA ASN A 180 10.15 8.10 2.97
C ASN A 180 11.33 7.81 2.01
N GLN A 181 11.04 7.22 0.84
CA GLN A 181 12.04 6.89 -0.18
C GLN A 181 12.19 8.04 -1.18
N LEU A 182 12.77 9.15 -0.73
CA LEU A 182 12.87 10.40 -1.49
C LEU A 182 13.55 10.24 -2.85
N ASP A 183 14.63 9.45 -2.93
CA ASP A 183 15.36 9.27 -4.19
C ASP A 183 14.52 8.53 -5.24
N VAL A 184 13.68 7.59 -4.79
CA VAL A 184 12.70 6.90 -5.66
C VAL A 184 11.62 7.86 -6.13
N VAL A 185 11.06 8.67 -5.22
CA VAL A 185 10.05 9.68 -5.58
C VAL A 185 10.61 10.66 -6.62
N ASN A 186 11.82 11.17 -6.40
CA ASN A 186 12.49 12.08 -7.32
C ASN A 186 12.65 11.45 -8.71
N PHE A 187 13.13 10.21 -8.77
CA PHE A 187 13.27 9.49 -10.02
C PHE A 187 11.92 9.31 -10.72
N LEU A 188 10.89 8.83 -10.02
CA LEU A 188 9.58 8.58 -10.61
C LEU A 188 8.92 9.86 -11.15
N LEU A 189 9.06 11.00 -10.46
CA LEU A 189 8.56 12.29 -10.96
C LEU A 189 9.31 12.77 -12.21
N GLU A 190 10.61 12.48 -12.33
CA GLU A 190 11.37 12.80 -13.53
C GLU A 190 10.92 11.96 -14.74
N GLN A 191 10.53 10.71 -14.49
CA GLN A 191 10.11 9.81 -15.55
C GLN A 191 8.61 9.93 -15.90
N ASN A 192 7.75 10.19 -14.91
CA ASN A 192 6.29 10.34 -15.07
C ASN A 192 5.82 11.61 -14.34
N HIS A 193 5.32 12.57 -15.10
CA HIS A 193 4.90 13.86 -14.56
C HIS A 193 3.58 14.31 -15.20
N ASP A 194 2.49 13.87 -14.61
CA ASP A 194 1.15 14.35 -14.91
C ASP A 194 0.37 14.60 -13.61
N HIS A 195 -0.85 15.12 -13.73
CA HIS A 195 -1.68 15.40 -12.56
C HIS A 195 -1.90 14.15 -11.70
N ALA A 196 -2.12 12.99 -12.32
CA ALA A 196 -2.36 11.74 -11.61
C ALA A 196 -1.15 11.33 -10.76
N THR A 197 0.06 11.45 -11.30
CA THR A 197 1.30 11.09 -10.60
C THR A 197 1.53 11.97 -9.37
N PHE A 198 1.32 13.29 -9.49
CA PHE A 198 1.44 14.18 -8.35
C PHE A 198 0.31 14.00 -7.33
N ASP A 199 -0.91 13.73 -7.78
CA ASP A 199 -2.02 13.45 -6.87
C ASP A 199 -1.81 12.11 -6.14
N ASP A 200 -1.27 11.08 -6.79
CA ASP A 200 -0.90 9.83 -6.10
C ASP A 200 0.17 10.04 -5.02
N LEU A 201 1.20 10.84 -5.34
CA LEU A 201 2.23 11.22 -4.37
C LEU A 201 1.62 11.95 -3.16
N GLU A 202 0.82 12.98 -3.41
CA GLU A 202 0.20 13.79 -2.37
C GLU A 202 -0.80 12.98 -1.53
N LEU A 203 -1.59 12.10 -2.17
CA LEU A 203 -2.53 11.22 -1.48
C LEU A 203 -1.80 10.22 -0.58
N GLY A 204 -0.71 9.60 -1.05
CA GLY A 204 0.09 8.68 -0.22
C GLY A 204 0.63 9.37 1.04
N VAL A 205 1.18 10.57 0.89
CA VAL A 205 1.64 11.38 2.03
C VAL A 205 0.49 11.75 2.97
N ALA A 206 -0.66 12.16 2.42
CA ALA A 206 -1.83 12.49 3.22
C ALA A 206 -2.32 11.28 4.03
N LEU A 207 -2.45 10.11 3.41
CA LEU A 207 -2.83 8.88 4.10
C LEU A 207 -1.84 8.50 5.20
N HIS A 208 -0.54 8.68 4.97
CA HIS A 208 0.47 8.47 6.01
C HIS A 208 0.20 9.35 7.25
N ILE A 209 -0.03 10.66 7.05
CA ILE A 209 -0.35 11.60 8.14
C ILE A 209 -1.60 11.15 8.89
N LEU A 210 -2.65 10.79 8.16
CA LEU A 210 -3.95 10.40 8.74
C LEU A 210 -3.84 9.12 9.60
N SER A 211 -3.02 8.15 9.17
CA SER A 211 -2.84 6.88 9.89
C SER A 211 -1.90 6.96 11.10
N HIS A 212 -0.92 7.88 11.09
CA HIS A 212 0.13 7.90 12.12
C HIS A 212 0.03 9.09 13.07
N LYS A 213 -0.92 10.02 12.88
CA LYS A 213 -1.07 11.15 13.81
C LYS A 213 -1.15 10.67 15.27
N GLY A 214 -0.25 11.20 16.10
CA GLY A 214 -0.20 10.90 17.53
C GLY A 214 0.59 9.64 17.90
N THR A 215 1.17 8.95 16.92
CA THR A 215 2.14 7.86 17.18
C THR A 215 3.57 8.42 17.24
N GLU A 216 4.49 7.69 17.87
CA GLU A 216 5.92 8.04 17.87
C GLU A 216 6.56 7.96 16.47
N GLU A 217 5.89 7.31 15.52
CA GLU A 217 6.36 7.12 14.14
C GLU A 217 6.07 8.34 13.26
N TYR A 218 5.14 9.22 13.67
CA TYR A 218 4.82 10.43 12.91
C TYR A 218 5.95 11.46 12.97
N LYS A 219 6.60 11.68 11.82
CA LYS A 219 7.67 12.67 11.65
C LYS A 219 7.24 13.71 10.60
N PRO A 220 6.82 14.92 11.01
CA PRO A 220 6.30 15.93 10.10
C PRO A 220 7.37 16.48 9.13
N GLU A 221 8.66 16.31 9.44
CA GLU A 221 9.75 16.91 8.67
C GLU A 221 9.82 16.39 7.23
N TRP A 222 9.76 15.07 7.03
CA TRP A 222 9.84 14.50 5.69
C TRP A 222 8.53 14.67 4.93
N VAL A 223 7.38 14.67 5.62
CA VAL A 223 6.07 14.97 5.04
C VAL A 223 6.10 16.35 4.36
N ILE A 224 6.55 17.36 5.11
CA ILE A 224 6.72 18.72 4.58
C ILE A 224 7.73 18.71 3.41
N GLN A 225 8.83 17.99 3.54
CA GLN A 225 9.83 17.90 2.48
C GLN A 225 9.24 17.35 1.17
N ILE A 226 8.43 16.28 1.22
CA ILE A 226 7.78 15.72 0.02
C ILE A 226 6.75 16.69 -0.55
N LEU A 227 5.89 17.30 0.27
CA LEU A 227 4.89 18.26 -0.21
C LEU A 227 5.55 19.48 -0.86
N ARG A 228 6.65 19.99 -0.28
CA ARG A 228 7.46 21.06 -0.89
C ARG A 228 8.05 20.62 -2.22
N HIS A 229 8.58 19.40 -2.29
CA HIS A 229 9.15 18.87 -3.53
C HIS A 229 8.08 18.73 -4.63
N SER A 230 6.91 18.17 -4.30
CA SER A 230 5.75 18.11 -5.18
C SER A 230 5.41 19.50 -5.73
N PHE A 231 5.30 20.50 -4.85
CA PHE A 231 4.99 21.88 -5.22
C PHE A 231 6.02 22.49 -6.17
N ILE A 232 7.31 22.37 -5.85
CA ILE A 232 8.42 22.85 -6.69
C ILE A 232 8.35 22.20 -8.07
N LYS A 233 8.22 20.87 -8.14
CA LYS A 233 8.19 20.13 -9.41
C LYS A 233 6.94 20.45 -10.23
N ARG A 234 5.74 20.53 -9.63
CA ARG A 234 4.52 20.98 -10.31
C ARG A 234 4.72 22.36 -10.96
N THR A 235 5.33 23.29 -10.22
CA THR A 235 5.59 24.66 -10.69
C THR A 235 6.60 24.67 -11.85
N GLN A 236 7.70 23.93 -11.73
CA GLN A 236 8.72 23.81 -12.79
C GLN A 236 8.14 23.23 -14.09
N LEU A 237 7.20 22.31 -13.97
CA LEU A 237 6.57 21.63 -15.10
C LEU A 237 5.29 22.31 -15.61
N ASN A 238 4.91 23.46 -15.03
CA ASN A 238 3.66 24.19 -15.33
C ASN A 238 2.39 23.32 -15.19
N ILE A 239 2.38 22.39 -14.24
CA ILE A 239 1.23 21.53 -13.96
C ILE A 239 0.34 22.25 -12.94
N SER A 240 -0.91 22.53 -13.33
CA SER A 240 -1.86 23.20 -12.43
C SER A 240 -2.27 22.28 -11.26
N LYS A 241 -2.60 22.89 -10.13
CA LYS A 241 -3.14 22.20 -8.97
C LYS A 241 -4.57 22.69 -8.75
N ILE A 242 -5.53 21.77 -8.78
CA ILE A 242 -6.89 22.05 -8.29
C ILE A 242 -6.77 22.19 -6.78
N ILE A 243 -7.49 23.13 -6.17
CA ILE A 243 -7.40 23.39 -4.73
C ILE A 243 -8.69 22.91 -4.08
N ALA A 244 -8.59 22.27 -2.92
CA ALA A 244 -9.74 21.86 -2.12
C ALA A 244 -10.62 23.07 -1.74
N GLU A 245 -11.93 22.89 -1.74
CA GLU A 245 -12.83 23.90 -1.19
C GLU A 245 -12.66 24.02 0.33
N SER A 246 -12.94 25.21 0.85
CA SER A 246 -12.84 25.47 2.30
C SER A 246 -14.09 24.94 2.99
N ILE A 247 -13.92 23.95 3.85
CA ILE A 247 -15.03 23.25 4.51
C ILE A 247 -15.11 23.67 5.98
N ALA A 248 -16.34 23.90 6.48
CA ALA A 248 -16.59 24.34 7.86
C ALA A 248 -16.02 23.36 8.90
N VAL A 249 -16.14 22.06 8.64
CA VAL A 249 -15.60 20.97 9.47
C VAL A 249 -14.10 21.11 9.71
N TYR A 250 -13.38 21.63 8.72
CA TYR A 250 -11.94 21.84 8.74
C TYR A 250 -11.57 23.26 9.18
N ASN A 251 -12.46 23.92 9.94
CA ASN A 251 -12.30 25.30 10.43
C ASN A 251 -12.05 26.31 9.30
N PHE A 252 -12.63 26.07 8.11
CA PHE A 252 -12.45 26.89 6.91
C PHE A 252 -10.97 27.04 6.49
N GLN A 253 -10.12 26.10 6.87
CA GLN A 253 -8.74 26.04 6.37
C GLN A 253 -8.74 25.70 4.88
N LYS A 254 -7.77 26.27 4.16
CA LYS A 254 -7.53 25.99 2.75
C LYS A 254 -6.23 25.23 2.59
N GLU A 255 -6.17 24.36 1.60
CA GLU A 255 -4.96 23.65 1.21
C GLU A 255 -3.86 24.67 0.88
N CYS A 256 -2.63 24.39 1.33
CA CYS A 256 -1.48 25.25 1.11
C CYS A 256 -1.19 25.42 -0.39
N GLN A 257 -1.01 26.67 -0.80
CA GLN A 257 -0.80 27.08 -2.19
C GLN A 257 0.62 27.62 -2.42
N SER A 258 1.46 27.65 -1.39
CA SER A 258 2.84 28.08 -1.49
C SER A 258 3.74 27.30 -0.52
N ILE A 259 5.04 27.34 -0.81
CA ILE A 259 6.06 26.76 0.07
C ILE A 259 6.08 27.49 1.41
N ASP A 260 5.88 28.81 1.42
CA ASP A 260 5.85 29.60 2.65
C ASP A 260 4.69 29.19 3.56
N GLU A 261 3.51 28.91 2.99
CA GLU A 261 2.37 28.39 3.74
C GLU A 261 2.65 26.99 4.32
N LEU A 262 3.30 26.10 3.56
CA LEU A 262 3.73 24.79 4.05
C LEU A 262 4.76 24.92 5.19
N ASP A 263 5.74 25.80 5.03
CA ASP A 263 6.80 26.04 6.02
C ASP A 263 6.22 26.64 7.33
N GLN A 264 5.12 27.40 7.27
CA GLN A 264 4.43 27.90 8.45
C GLN A 264 3.73 26.81 9.28
N ILE A 265 3.27 25.73 8.64
CA ILE A 265 2.51 24.66 9.30
C ILE A 265 3.38 23.47 9.72
N GLN A 266 4.67 23.47 9.40
CA GLN A 266 5.59 22.33 9.59
C GLN A 266 5.67 21.79 11.02
N HIS A 267 5.48 22.64 12.03
CA HIS A 267 5.51 22.25 13.44
C HIS A 267 4.12 22.16 14.08
N ASN A 268 3.05 22.28 13.28
CA ASN A 268 1.67 22.23 13.74
C ASN A 268 1.00 20.94 13.26
N ALA A 269 1.06 19.90 14.09
CA ALA A 269 0.52 18.58 13.77
C ALA A 269 -0.99 18.59 13.49
N ASP A 270 -1.76 19.44 14.17
CA ASP A 270 -3.20 19.57 13.93
C ASP A 270 -3.49 20.24 12.59
N ARG A 271 -2.71 21.26 12.22
CA ARG A 271 -2.86 21.90 10.91
C ARG A 271 -2.39 20.98 9.77
N LEU A 272 -1.33 20.22 9.97
CA LEU A 272 -0.88 19.20 9.01
C LEU A 272 -1.93 18.09 8.81
N TYR A 273 -2.59 17.69 9.88
CA TYR A 273 -3.70 16.74 9.79
C TYR A 273 -4.87 17.31 8.97
N ILE A 274 -5.22 18.58 9.18
CA ILE A 274 -6.23 19.25 8.35
C ILE A 274 -5.76 19.36 6.89
N GLU A 275 -4.47 19.61 6.65
CA GLU A 275 -3.90 19.63 5.29
C GLU A 275 -4.07 18.26 4.61
N ALA A 276 -3.79 17.18 5.33
CA ALA A 276 -3.95 15.82 4.85
C ALA A 276 -5.42 15.50 4.51
N LEU A 277 -6.37 15.92 5.34
CA LEU A 277 -7.80 15.77 5.08
C LEU A 277 -8.23 16.51 3.80
N LEU A 278 -7.78 17.76 3.63
CA LEU A 278 -8.06 18.56 2.44
C LEU A 278 -7.48 17.94 1.16
N ILE A 279 -6.24 17.44 1.22
CA ILE A 279 -5.60 16.73 0.10
C ILE A 279 -6.37 15.45 -0.24
N GLN A 280 -6.68 14.62 0.77
CA GLN A 280 -7.42 13.37 0.59
C GLN A 280 -8.76 13.64 -0.07
N GLU A 281 -9.54 14.56 0.47
CA GLU A 281 -10.87 14.86 -0.05
C GLU A 281 -10.80 15.40 -1.48
N ARG A 282 -9.95 16.39 -1.76
CA ARG A 282 -9.76 16.93 -3.11
C ARG A 282 -9.54 15.81 -4.13
N ILE A 283 -8.61 14.91 -3.82
CA ILE A 283 -8.19 13.88 -4.76
C ILE A 283 -9.27 12.81 -4.95
N LEU A 284 -9.92 12.37 -3.87
CA LEU A 284 -11.00 11.38 -3.95
C LEU A 284 -12.25 11.95 -4.64
N VAL A 285 -12.56 13.24 -4.46
CA VAL A 285 -13.62 13.94 -5.20
C VAL A 285 -13.32 13.98 -6.70
N LEU A 286 -12.09 14.34 -7.08
CA LEU A 286 -11.68 14.35 -8.49
C LEU A 286 -11.75 12.96 -9.14
N ARG A 287 -11.45 11.91 -8.38
CA ARG A 287 -11.51 10.51 -8.83
C ARG A 287 -12.92 9.92 -8.81
N LYS A 288 -13.89 10.62 -8.22
CA LYS A 288 -15.21 10.07 -7.87
C LYS A 288 -15.12 8.76 -7.09
N ASP A 289 -14.18 8.69 -6.14
CA ASP A 289 -13.97 7.48 -5.34
C ASP A 289 -14.97 7.43 -4.17
N GLU A 290 -15.89 6.47 -4.21
CA GLU A 290 -16.93 6.31 -3.19
C GLU A 290 -16.38 5.93 -1.80
N SER A 291 -15.12 5.47 -1.71
CA SER A 291 -14.48 5.20 -0.41
C SER A 291 -14.38 6.45 0.48
N LEU A 292 -14.44 7.65 -0.12
CA LEU A 292 -14.54 8.91 0.59
C LEU A 292 -15.72 8.94 1.56
N PHE A 293 -16.89 8.41 1.16
CA PHE A 293 -18.07 8.43 2.03
C PHE A 293 -17.85 7.59 3.29
N THR A 294 -17.27 6.39 3.17
CA THR A 294 -16.92 5.56 4.33
C THR A 294 -16.03 6.34 5.30
N LEU A 295 -15.00 7.01 4.80
CA LEU A 295 -14.07 7.81 5.61
C LEU A 295 -14.77 8.99 6.30
N LEU A 296 -15.60 9.74 5.56
CA LEU A 296 -16.33 10.88 6.13
C LEU A 296 -17.36 10.44 7.17
N PHE A 297 -18.04 9.30 6.97
CA PHE A 297 -18.95 8.75 7.97
C PHE A 297 -18.23 8.21 9.21
N GLU A 298 -17.04 7.62 9.06
CA GLU A 298 -16.18 7.25 10.20
C GLU A 298 -15.76 8.48 11.00
N GLN A 299 -15.34 9.57 10.34
CA GLN A 299 -15.04 10.85 10.99
C GLN A 299 -16.26 11.42 11.71
N THR A 300 -17.44 11.29 11.12
CA THR A 300 -18.71 11.72 11.74
C THR A 300 -18.94 10.99 13.06
N ASN A 301 -18.72 9.67 13.10
CA ASN A 301 -18.83 8.87 14.32
C ASN A 301 -17.78 9.25 15.37
N GLU A 302 -16.54 9.54 14.95
CA GLU A 302 -15.48 10.01 15.85
C GLU A 302 -15.85 11.35 16.51
N LEU A 303 -16.40 12.31 15.75
CA LEU A 303 -16.88 13.59 16.25
C LEU A 303 -18.03 13.42 17.26
N ILE A 304 -18.95 12.47 17.01
CA ILE A 304 -20.01 12.13 17.98
C ILE A 304 -19.40 11.61 19.28
N GLY A 305 -18.41 10.71 19.20
CA GLY A 305 -17.70 10.18 20.36
C GLY A 305 -16.98 11.26 21.18
N LYS A 306 -16.47 12.32 20.52
CA LYS A 306 -15.85 13.48 21.16
C LYS A 306 -16.84 14.53 21.67
N GLY A 307 -18.12 14.45 21.28
CA GLY A 307 -19.14 15.43 21.62
C GLY A 307 -19.09 16.71 20.79
N GLU A 308 -18.45 16.69 19.62
CA GLU A 308 -18.30 17.85 18.73
C GLU A 308 -19.50 17.96 17.75
N PHE A 309 -20.72 18.14 18.28
CA PHE A 309 -21.96 18.06 17.49
C PHE A 309 -22.06 19.11 16.37
N ASP A 310 -21.60 20.34 16.58
CA ASP A 310 -21.62 21.38 15.55
C ASP A 310 -20.80 20.97 14.32
N ARG A 311 -19.59 20.45 14.54
CA ARG A 311 -18.72 19.97 13.44
C ARG A 311 -19.30 18.72 12.79
N CYS A 312 -20.00 17.90 13.56
CA CYS A 312 -20.69 16.72 13.05
C CYS A 312 -21.88 17.11 12.13
N LEU A 313 -22.63 18.15 12.47
CA LEU A 313 -23.67 18.72 11.60
C LEU A 313 -23.06 19.33 10.33
N ASP A 314 -21.96 20.08 10.46
CA ASP A 314 -21.24 20.62 9.31
C ASP A 314 -20.75 19.53 8.36
N LEU A 315 -20.24 18.43 8.92
CA LEU A 315 -19.76 17.29 8.13
C LEU A 315 -20.91 16.55 7.47
N THR A 316 -22.03 16.43 8.17
CA THR A 316 -23.26 15.83 7.63
C THR A 316 -23.78 16.62 6.43
N LEU A 317 -23.81 17.96 6.52
CA LEU A 317 -24.18 18.84 5.39
C LEU A 317 -23.20 18.71 4.23
N HIS A 318 -21.91 18.68 4.53
CA HIS A 318 -20.87 18.51 3.53
C HIS A 318 -21.01 17.17 2.77
N ILE A 319 -21.17 16.07 3.52
CA ILE A 319 -21.43 14.74 2.94
C ILE A 319 -22.69 14.77 2.07
N PHE A 320 -23.75 15.47 2.50
CA PHE A 320 -24.99 15.57 1.72
C PHE A 320 -24.76 16.26 0.38
N HIS A 321 -24.01 17.36 0.34
CA HIS A 321 -23.65 18.03 -0.90
C HIS A 321 -22.79 17.14 -1.80
N LEU A 322 -21.82 16.41 -1.23
CA LEU A 322 -21.04 15.43 -1.98
C LEU A 322 -21.90 14.30 -2.54
N CYS A 323 -22.87 13.78 -1.77
CA CYS A 323 -23.81 12.77 -2.27
C CYS A 323 -24.62 13.26 -3.46
N GLN A 324 -25.03 14.55 -3.46
CA GLN A 324 -25.70 15.16 -4.61
C GLN A 324 -24.76 15.25 -5.82
N GLN A 325 -23.52 15.69 -5.62
CA GLN A 325 -22.52 15.81 -6.68
C GLN A 325 -22.14 14.45 -7.29
N PHE A 326 -22.11 13.39 -6.49
CA PHE A 326 -21.78 12.03 -6.91
C PHE A 326 -23.01 11.23 -7.39
N GLU A 327 -24.23 11.78 -7.28
CA GLU A 327 -25.48 11.07 -7.58
C GLU A 327 -25.69 9.79 -6.74
N VAL A 328 -25.14 9.74 -5.52
CA VAL A 328 -25.26 8.57 -4.63
C VAL A 328 -26.69 8.42 -4.13
N HIS A 329 -27.31 7.30 -4.45
CA HIS A 329 -28.63 6.95 -3.95
C HIS A 329 -28.53 6.29 -2.56
N ASN A 330 -29.51 6.55 -1.69
CA ASN A 330 -29.68 5.96 -0.35
C ASN A 330 -28.76 6.46 0.80
N CYS A 331 -28.01 7.55 0.62
CA CYS A 331 -27.22 8.19 1.71
C CYS A 331 -28.06 8.56 2.95
N HIS A 332 -29.36 8.78 2.77
CA HIS A 332 -30.33 9.07 3.84
C HIS A 332 -30.33 8.03 4.98
N GLN A 333 -30.08 6.75 4.70
CA GLN A 333 -30.04 5.73 5.75
C GLN A 333 -28.85 5.94 6.70
N GLN A 334 -27.69 6.34 6.16
CA GLN A 334 -26.50 6.63 6.96
C GLN A 334 -26.69 7.92 7.75
N PHE A 335 -27.27 8.96 7.15
CA PHE A 335 -27.66 10.17 7.88
C PHE A 335 -28.61 9.87 9.04
N PHE A 336 -29.60 8.99 8.83
CA PHE A 336 -30.51 8.59 9.89
C PHE A 336 -29.75 7.99 11.08
N TRP A 337 -28.81 7.08 10.81
CA TRP A 337 -27.97 6.47 11.84
C TRP A 337 -27.11 7.50 12.57
N VAL A 338 -26.49 8.43 11.84
CA VAL A 338 -25.71 9.53 12.43
C VAL A 338 -26.56 10.32 13.42
N PHE A 339 -27.73 10.81 13.01
CA PHE A 339 -28.62 11.59 13.88
C PHE A 339 -29.16 10.77 15.06
N TYR A 340 -29.54 9.52 14.83
CA TYR A 340 -29.98 8.62 15.91
C TYR A 340 -28.88 8.46 16.98
N THR A 341 -27.63 8.31 16.55
CA THR A 341 -26.48 8.17 17.44
C THR A 341 -26.21 9.46 18.21
N MET A 342 -26.35 10.63 17.56
CA MET A 342 -26.29 11.93 18.24
C MET A 342 -27.32 12.03 19.37
N PHE A 343 -28.58 11.67 19.14
CA PHE A 343 -29.62 11.76 20.17
C PHE A 343 -29.35 10.89 21.40
N ASN A 344 -28.81 9.70 21.19
CA ASN A 344 -28.50 8.78 22.29
C ASN A 344 -27.32 9.23 23.16
N SER A 345 -26.51 10.18 22.69
CA SER A 345 -25.31 10.65 23.39
C SER A 345 -25.56 11.65 24.54
N LYS A 346 -26.81 12.09 24.76
CA LYS A 346 -27.26 12.93 25.90
C LYS A 346 -26.50 14.26 26.11
N MET A 347 -25.99 14.86 25.05
CA MET A 347 -25.35 16.17 25.07
C MET A 347 -26.21 17.25 24.40
N PRO A 348 -25.99 18.56 24.68
CA PRO A 348 -26.79 19.63 24.12
C PRO A 348 -26.57 19.75 22.61
N ILE A 349 -27.64 19.51 21.84
CA ILE A 349 -27.67 19.69 20.38
C ILE A 349 -28.27 21.07 20.08
N PRO A 350 -27.67 21.92 19.23
CA PRO A 350 -28.28 23.16 18.80
C PRO A 350 -29.52 22.85 17.95
N VAL A 351 -30.70 22.96 18.58
CA VAL A 351 -31.99 22.50 18.03
C VAL A 351 -32.28 23.12 16.66
N ASP A 352 -32.07 24.43 16.51
CA ASP A 352 -32.36 25.14 15.26
C ASP A 352 -31.50 24.64 14.10
N ARG A 353 -30.18 24.49 14.33
CA ARG A 353 -29.22 24.02 13.32
C ARG A 353 -29.41 22.56 12.97
N PHE A 354 -29.78 21.74 13.95
CA PHE A 354 -30.18 20.35 13.73
C PHE A 354 -31.40 20.27 12.81
N TRP A 355 -32.44 21.08 13.06
CA TRP A 355 -33.63 21.10 12.22
C TRP A 355 -33.34 21.59 10.81
N GLU A 356 -32.53 22.64 10.66
CA GLU A 356 -32.11 23.12 9.36
C GLU A 356 -31.40 22.02 8.55
N THR A 357 -30.49 21.28 9.21
CA THR A 357 -29.77 20.17 8.58
C THR A 357 -30.72 19.03 8.19
N CYS A 358 -31.63 18.65 9.06
CA CYS A 358 -32.64 17.61 8.78
C CYS A 358 -33.59 18.01 7.65
N ASP A 359 -34.01 19.28 7.60
CA ASP A 359 -34.83 19.80 6.52
C ASP A 359 -34.06 19.77 5.19
N LEU A 360 -32.77 20.05 5.17
CA LEU A 360 -31.97 19.93 3.95
C LEU A 360 -31.80 18.46 3.51
N VAL A 361 -31.52 17.57 4.46
CA VAL A 361 -31.17 16.16 4.16
C VAL A 361 -32.39 15.28 3.87
N PHE A 362 -33.52 15.47 4.56
CA PHE A 362 -34.67 14.55 4.50
C PHE A 362 -35.94 15.15 3.89
N LYS A 363 -36.01 16.46 3.68
CA LYS A 363 -37.18 17.04 3.03
C LYS A 363 -37.10 16.68 1.55
N PRO A 364 -38.13 16.00 1.01
CA PRO A 364 -38.07 15.54 -0.36
C PRO A 364 -37.97 16.75 -1.30
N SER A 365 -36.99 16.72 -2.21
CA SER A 365 -37.14 17.45 -3.46
C SER A 365 -38.43 16.95 -4.13
N GLN A 366 -39.19 17.83 -4.77
CA GLN A 366 -40.56 17.55 -5.21
C GLN A 366 -40.73 16.36 -6.18
N GLU A 367 -39.65 15.67 -6.55
CA GLU A 367 -39.61 14.61 -7.56
C GLU A 367 -39.58 13.17 -7.02
N ASN A 368 -39.23 12.91 -5.75
CA ASN A 368 -39.12 11.53 -5.23
C ASN A 368 -40.01 11.27 -4.02
N SER A 369 -41.25 10.84 -4.30
CA SER A 369 -42.25 10.47 -3.28
C SER A 369 -42.07 9.04 -2.75
N ASN A 370 -40.87 8.64 -2.34
CA ASN A 370 -40.67 7.35 -1.69
C ASN A 370 -41.15 7.39 -0.22
N ASP A 371 -42.11 6.53 0.11
CA ASP A 371 -42.79 6.46 1.41
C ASP A 371 -41.85 6.06 2.57
N PHE A 372 -40.67 5.53 2.23
CA PHE A 372 -39.62 5.10 3.17
C PHE A 372 -38.96 6.29 3.89
N HIS A 373 -38.54 7.34 3.16
CA HIS A 373 -37.90 8.53 3.74
C HIS A 373 -38.81 9.26 4.73
N LYS A 374 -40.13 9.23 4.48
CA LYS A 374 -41.13 9.81 5.40
C LYS A 374 -41.22 9.05 6.72
N ARG A 375 -40.99 7.74 6.74
CA ARG A 375 -41.04 6.93 7.98
C ARG A 375 -39.83 7.17 8.86
N ASP A 376 -38.63 7.15 8.28
CA ASP A 376 -37.38 7.40 8.98
C ASP A 376 -37.34 8.84 9.53
N ALA A 377 -37.74 9.82 8.71
CA ALA A 377 -37.88 11.21 9.16
C ALA A 377 -38.89 11.34 10.31
N ARG A 378 -40.07 10.70 10.22
CA ARG A 378 -41.06 10.72 11.33
C ARG A 378 -40.55 10.07 12.61
N TYR A 379 -39.75 9.01 12.49
CA TYR A 379 -39.16 8.35 13.66
C TYR A 379 -38.07 9.21 14.31
N LEU A 380 -37.20 9.83 13.51
CA LEU A 380 -36.24 10.83 13.99
C LEU A 380 -36.97 11.98 14.68
N LEU A 381 -38.00 12.54 14.04
CA LEU A 381 -38.86 13.59 14.62
C LEU A 381 -39.44 13.18 15.98
N ALA A 382 -39.95 11.95 16.10
CA ALA A 382 -40.50 11.42 17.33
C ALA A 382 -39.44 11.12 18.41
N THR A 383 -38.18 10.90 18.01
CA THR A 383 -37.05 10.65 18.92
C THR A 383 -36.45 11.97 19.39
N ALA A 384 -36.23 12.92 18.48
CA ALA A 384 -35.79 14.28 18.73
C ALA A 384 -36.72 15.01 19.70
N GLY A 385 -38.04 14.88 19.54
CA GLY A 385 -39.01 15.51 20.45
C GLY A 385 -39.08 14.90 21.86
N LYS A 386 -38.36 13.81 22.13
CA LYS A 386 -38.28 13.14 23.45
C LYS A 386 -36.96 13.40 24.19
N VAL A 387 -35.93 13.84 23.48
CA VAL A 387 -34.61 14.22 24.00
C VAL A 387 -34.64 15.71 24.27
#